data_AF-A0A6I1W261-F1
#
_entry.id   AF-A0A6I1W261-F1
#
_cell.length_a   1.000
_cell.length_b   1.000
_cell.length_c   1.000
_cell.angle_alpha   90.00
_cell.angle_beta   90.00
_cell.angle_gamma   90.00
#
_symmetry.space_group_name_H-M   'P 1'
#
loop_
_entity.id
_entity.type
_entity.pdbx_description
1 polymer ?
#
loop_
_entity_poly.entity_id
_entity_poly.type
_entity_poly.pdbx_seq_one_letter_code
_entity_poly.pdbx_strand_id
1 'polypeptide(L)' 'MHSKAVEKGKRQLADLIKIAAYTGARIEEICRLKTSSVVKEDGVDCFHITEGKTQASVRFVPIHPVLMETVKRLVSS' A
#
# COMPACT_ATOMS: atom_id res chain seq x y z
N MET A 1 6.31 5.42 -15.14
CA MET A 1 6.86 5.94 -13.85
C MET A 1 7.54 4.85 -13.04
N HIS A 2 6.85 3.74 -12.74
CA HIS A 2 7.41 2.59 -12.01
C HIS A 2 8.74 2.06 -12.61
N SER A 3 8.75 1.72 -13.90
CA SER A 3 9.94 1.13 -14.55
C SER A 3 11.17 2.04 -14.45
N LYS A 4 11.00 3.36 -14.61
CA LYS A 4 12.07 4.35 -14.44
C LYS A 4 12.62 4.42 -13.00
N ALA A 5 11.78 4.19 -11.99
CA ALA A 5 12.23 4.12 -10.61
C ALA A 5 13.04 2.84 -10.34
N VAL A 6 12.62 1.71 -10.93
CA VAL A 6 13.36 0.43 -10.87
C VAL A 6 14.72 0.55 -11.56
N GLU A 7 14.77 1.08 -12.79
CA GLU A 7 16.01 1.29 -13.55
C GLU A 7 17.03 2.15 -12.79
N LYS A 8 16.55 3.14 -12.04
CA LYS A 8 17.39 4.02 -11.21
C LYS A 8 17.68 3.47 -9.81
N GLY A 9 17.35 2.22 -9.52
CA GLY A 9 17.57 1.58 -8.21
C GLY A 9 16.74 2.16 -7.05
N LYS A 10 15.72 2.99 -7.34
CA LYS A 10 14.87 3.63 -6.32
C LYS A 10 13.75 2.70 -5.88
N ARG A 11 14.11 1.64 -5.15
CA ARG A 11 13.19 0.54 -4.79
C ARG A 11 11.97 1.00 -3.97
N GLN A 12 12.16 1.83 -2.95
CA GLN A 12 11.06 2.38 -2.14
C GLN A 12 10.08 3.19 -2.99
N LEU A 13 10.59 4.04 -3.90
CA LEU A 13 9.75 4.81 -4.81
C LEU A 13 8.99 3.91 -5.79
N ALA A 14 9.64 2.86 -6.30
CA ALA A 14 8.96 1.87 -7.15
C ALA A 14 7.83 1.17 -6.40
N ASP A 15 8.05 0.79 -5.14
CA ASP A 15 7.02 0.18 -4.28
C ASP A 15 5.84 1.12 -4.03
N LEU A 16 6.12 2.39 -3.70
CA LEU A 16 5.08 3.42 -3.53
C LEU A 16 4.24 3.60 -4.80
N ILE A 17 4.89 3.71 -5.97
CA ILE A 17 4.19 3.84 -7.25
C ILE A 17 3.32 2.61 -7.53
N LYS A 18 3.83 1.41 -7.24
CA LYS A 18 3.10 0.17 -7.46
C LYS A 18 1.88 0.09 -6.54
N ILE A 19 2.03 0.35 -5.25
CA ILE A 19 0.92 0.36 -4.29
C ILE A 19 -0.13 1.40 -4.71
N ALA A 20 0.28 2.61 -5.07
CA ALA A 20 -0.63 3.66 -5.54
C ALA A 20 -1.45 3.23 -6.77
N ALA A 21 -0.78 2.62 -7.76
CA ALA A 21 -1.42 2.20 -9.01
C ALA A 21 -2.52 1.14 -8.82
N TYR A 22 -2.40 0.28 -7.81
CA TYR A 22 -3.35 -0.81 -7.55
C TYR A 22 -4.38 -0.51 -6.45
N THR A 23 -4.17 0.54 -5.65
CA THR A 23 -5.08 0.90 -4.53
C THR A 23 -5.84 2.19 -4.78
N GLY A 24 -5.35 3.08 -5.65
CA GLY A 24 -5.91 4.42 -5.84
C GLY A 24 -5.80 5.32 -4.59
N ALA A 25 -5.02 4.92 -3.59
CA ALA A 25 -4.85 5.69 -2.36
C ALA A 25 -4.00 6.95 -2.60
N ARG A 26 -4.21 7.96 -1.75
CA ARG A 26 -3.40 9.19 -1.80
C ARG A 26 -1.97 8.89 -1.39
N ILE A 27 -1.02 9.62 -1.96
CA ILE A 27 0.41 9.45 -1.62
C ILE A 27 0.67 9.56 -0.12
N GLU A 28 0.00 10.49 0.57
CA GLU A 28 0.12 10.67 2.02
C GLU A 28 -0.41 9.47 2.83
N GLU A 29 -1.48 8.83 2.36
CA GLU A 29 -2.05 7.64 3.00
C GLU A 29 -1.07 6.47 2.87
N ILE A 30 -0.49 6.28 1.68
CA ILE A 30 0.47 5.20 1.41
C ILE A 30 1.76 5.40 2.20
N CYS A 31 2.28 6.63 2.26
CA CYS A 31 3.50 6.94 3.01
C CYS A 31 3.35 6.78 4.54
N ARG A 32 2.11 6.74 5.06
CA ARG A 32 1.83 6.50 6.48
C ARG A 32 1.48 5.05 6.81
N LEU A 33 1.34 4.18 5.82
CA LEU A 33 1.09 2.76 6.05
C LEU A 33 2.21 2.16 6.90
N LYS A 34 1.81 1.39 7.91
CA LYS A 34 2.70 0.60 8.74
C LYS A 34 2.46 -0.88 8.47
N THR A 35 3.34 -1.75 8.94
CA THR A 35 3.10 -3.20 8.93
C THR A 35 1.79 -3.56 9.63
N SER A 36 1.46 -2.86 10.72
CA SER A 36 0.18 -2.97 11.43
C SER A 36 -1.04 -2.47 10.65
N SER A 37 -0.84 -1.77 9.54
CA SER A 37 -1.93 -1.35 8.64
C SER A 37 -2.35 -2.45 7.69
N VAL A 38 -1.60 -3.56 7.58
CA VAL A 38 -2.01 -4.75 6.83
C VAL A 38 -2.82 -5.64 7.76
N VAL A 39 -4.11 -5.78 7.47
CA VAL A 39 -5.08 -6.51 8.31
C VAL A 39 -5.89 -7.49 7.46
N LYS A 40 -6.54 -8.45 8.10
CA LYS A 40 -7.55 -9.28 7.44
C LYS A 40 -8.94 -8.76 7.77
N GLU A 41 -9.69 -8.38 6.74
CA GLU A 41 -11.11 -8.02 6.82
C GLU A 41 -11.89 -9.07 6.03
N ASP A 42 -12.86 -9.74 6.66
CA ASP A 42 -13.64 -10.84 6.05
C ASP A 42 -12.78 -11.93 5.36
N GLY A 43 -11.60 -12.21 5.94
CA GLY A 43 -10.65 -13.20 5.42
C GLY A 43 -9.75 -12.69 4.28
N VAL A 44 -9.93 -11.46 3.82
CA VAL A 44 -9.15 -10.83 2.74
C VAL A 44 -8.09 -9.90 3.34
N ASP A 45 -6.85 -9.98 2.85
CA ASP A 45 -5.81 -9.04 3.26
C ASP A 45 -6.10 -7.64 2.69
N CYS A 46 -6.13 -6.64 3.56
CA CYS A 46 -6.52 -5.27 3.28
C CYS A 46 -5.49 -4.29 3.86
N PHE A 47 -5.31 -3.15 3.19
CA PHE A 47 -4.73 -1.96 3.80
C PHE A 47 -5.82 -1.24 4.59
N HIS A 48 -5.63 -1.15 5.90
CA HIS A 48 -6.43 -0.32 6.77
C HIS A 48 -5.92 1.12 6.70
N ILE A 49 -6.65 1.97 5.97
CA ILE A 49 -6.37 3.40 5.86
C ILE A 49 -7.20 4.10 6.92
N THR A 50 -6.54 4.57 7.98
CA THR A 50 -7.19 5.26 9.12
C THR A 50 -7.12 6.78 9.02
N GLU A 51 -6.44 7.30 7.99
CA GLU A 51 -6.11 8.71 7.85
C GLU A 51 -7.16 9.45 7.01
N GLY A 52 -7.79 10.44 7.62
CA GLY A 52 -8.58 11.45 6.95
C GLY A 52 -9.27 12.37 7.95
N LYS A 53 -9.81 13.48 7.44
CA LYS A 53 -10.36 14.55 8.29
C LYS A 53 -11.63 14.16 9.04
N THR A 54 -12.27 13.05 8.66
CA THR A 54 -13.55 12.57 9.20
C THR A 54 -13.53 11.05 9.34
N GLN A 55 -14.39 10.51 10.21
CA GLN A 55 -14.54 9.05 10.35
C GLN A 55 -14.93 8.35 9.04
N ALA A 56 -15.61 9.04 8.12
CA ALA A 56 -15.94 8.53 6.79
C ALA A 56 -14.72 8.29 5.88
N SER A 57 -13.52 8.73 6.27
CA SER A 57 -12.28 8.51 5.50
C SER A 57 -11.57 7.21 5.87
N VAL A 58 -11.97 6.58 6.99
CA VAL A 58 -11.44 5.28 7.41
C VAL A 58 -12.01 4.20 6.50
N ARG A 59 -11.14 3.39 5.90
CA ARG A 59 -11.55 2.33 4.97
C ARG A 59 -10.56 1.19 4.92
N PHE A 60 -11.05 0.03 4.52
CA PHE A 60 -10.24 -1.13 4.17
C PHE A 60 -10.12 -1.22 2.64
N VAL A 61 -8.90 -1.26 2.13
CA VAL A 61 -8.61 -1.41 0.70
C VAL A 61 -8.05 -2.81 0.47
N PRO A 62 -8.76 -3.71 -0.25
CA PRO A 62 -8.25 -5.05 -0.54
C PRO A 62 -6.90 -5.02 -1.24
N ILE A 63 -5.98 -5.89 -0.81
CA ILE A 63 -4.66 -6.03 -1.41
C ILE A 63 -4.79 -6.88 -2.67
N HIS A 64 -4.63 -6.24 -3.83
CA HIS A 64 -4.66 -6.94 -5.11
C HIS A 64 -3.56 -8.02 -5.18
N PRO A 65 -3.80 -9.22 -5.75
CA PRO A 65 -2.82 -10.30 -5.80
C PRO A 65 -1.43 -9.90 -6.34
N VAL A 66 -1.38 -8.99 -7.30
CA VAL A 66 -0.12 -8.45 -7.87
C VAL A 66 0.74 -7.68 -6.85
N LEU A 67 0.12 -7.16 -5.79
CA LEU A 67 0.80 -6.48 -4.69
C LEU A 67 1.28 -7.44 -3.60
N MET A 68 0.73 -8.65 -3.50
CA MET A 68 1.00 -9.58 -2.38
C MET A 68 2.50 -9.82 -2.17
N GLU A 69 3.26 -10.08 -3.23
CA GLU A 69 4.70 -10.31 -3.13
C GLU A 69 5.46 -9.04 -2.70
N THR A 70 5.01 -7.86 -3.13
CA THR A 70 5.57 -6.58 -2.69
C THR A 70 5.28 -6.35 -1.20
N VAL A 71 4.03 -6.58 -0.77
CA VAL A 71 3.59 -6.39 0.61
C VAL A 71 4.28 -7.37 1.55
N LYS A 72 4.30 -8.67 1.23
CA LYS A 72 4.99 -9.70 2.03
C LYS A 72 6.45 -9.34 2.26
N ARG A 73 7.15 -8.90 1.21
CA ARG A 73 8.54 -8.44 1.32
C ARG A 73 8.65 -7.27 2.28
N LEU A 74 7.82 -6.24 2.12
CA LEU A 74 7.85 -5.02 2.96
C LEU A 74 7.51 -5.30 4.42
N VAL A 75 6.59 -6.23 4.70
CA VAL A 75 6.20 -6.62 6.06
C VAL A 75 7.27 -7.48 6.74
N SER A 76 8.06 -8.22 5.97
CA SER A 76 9.14 -9.08 6.48
C SER A 76 10.52 -8.39 6.53
N SER A 77 10.58 -7.09 6.22
CA SER A 77 11.83 -6.30 6.18
C SER A 77 12.18 -5.67 7.51
#